data_AF-A0A2N4SA35-F1
#
_entry.id   AF-A0A2N4SA35-F1
#
_cell.length_a   1.000
_cell.length_b   1.000
_cell.length_c   1.000
_cell.angle_alpha   90.00
_cell.angle_beta   90.00
_cell.angle_gamma   90.00
#
_symmetry.space_group_name_H-M   'P 1'
#
loop_
_entity.id
_entity.type
_entity.pdbx_description
1 polymer ?
#
loop_
_entity_poly.entity_id
_entity_poly.type
_entity_poly.pdbx_seq_one_letter_code
_entity_poly.pdbx_strand_id
1 'polypeptide(L)'
;MAFILLQIRNMSLLNKGICCQKKIFLLFFLFIISIRISAQGDLLITPHRVVLEGNKQIEEIMVANIGLDTAFYSISLIEYRMTDDGSLEEITEPMPGQKFASPILRYFPRSIELVPNESQVVRIQVRRRPGLEEGEYRSHLYFRGVPRQEPLGREAEADTTGIGIRLIPIYGISIPVIVRIGDLTASCTISDISLERNEGQPPTLKFVLNRQGSKSVYGDISVDYVDAQGTRTNVGLVRGLAVYTPNTVRKISIPLTAPEDVQFNRGKFVIRFTDANEAKPQLFDEKEWALP
;
A
#
# COMPACT_ATOMS: atom_id res chain seq x y z
N MET A 1 -16.57 -62.14 45.13
CA MET A 1 -17.90 -62.51 45.66
C MET A 1 -18.43 -61.32 46.43
N ALA A 2 -18.68 -60.26 45.66
CA ALA A 2 -19.03 -58.91 46.03
C ALA A 2 -20.12 -58.52 45.05
N PHE A 3 -21.11 -57.75 45.49
CA PHE A 3 -22.34 -57.35 44.80
C PHE A 3 -22.06 -56.59 43.47
N ILE A 4 -21.55 -57.31 42.49
CA ILE A 4 -21.62 -57.04 41.07
C ILE A 4 -22.92 -57.71 40.63
N LEU A 5 -23.98 -56.94 40.33
CA LEU A 5 -24.96 -57.27 39.26
C LEU A 5 -26.18 -56.34 39.13
N LEU A 6 -26.40 -55.31 39.96
CA LEU A 6 -27.70 -54.62 39.94
C LEU A 6 -27.74 -53.11 39.76
N GLN A 7 -26.78 -52.48 39.06
CA GLN A 7 -27.02 -51.12 38.51
C GLN A 7 -26.42 -50.85 37.12
N ILE A 8 -26.01 -51.89 36.38
CA ILE A 8 -25.69 -51.79 34.93
C ILE A 8 -26.98 -51.95 34.09
N ARG A 9 -28.07 -51.30 34.49
CA ARG A 9 -29.29 -51.28 33.66
C ARG A 9 -29.81 -49.85 33.55
N ASN A 10 -29.50 -49.27 32.40
CA ASN A 10 -30.16 -48.12 31.78
C ASN A 10 -29.54 -46.73 32.00
N MET A 11 -28.23 -46.64 31.73
CA MET A 11 -27.76 -45.66 30.74
C MET A 11 -28.57 -45.81 29.44
N SER A 12 -29.59 -44.99 29.18
CA SER A 12 -30.08 -44.78 27.80
C SER A 12 -31.07 -43.63 27.58
N LEU A 13 -31.65 -43.03 28.62
CA LEU A 13 -32.77 -42.08 28.41
C LEU A 13 -32.53 -40.61 28.78
N LEU A 14 -31.38 -40.25 29.37
CA LEU A 14 -31.11 -38.85 29.74
C LEU A 14 -30.08 -38.13 28.86
N ASN A 15 -29.68 -38.70 27.71
CA ASN A 15 -28.60 -38.14 26.87
C ASN A 15 -29.02 -37.77 25.44
N LYS A 16 -30.33 -37.85 25.11
CA LYS A 16 -30.84 -37.51 23.77
C LYS A 16 -31.34 -36.06 23.62
N GLY A 17 -31.59 -35.34 24.72
CA GLY A 17 -32.10 -33.96 24.67
C GLY A 17 -31.02 -32.86 24.52
N ILE A 18 -29.79 -33.13 24.97
CA ILE A 18 -28.73 -32.09 25.06
C ILE A 18 -27.90 -32.02 23.76
N CYS A 19 -27.89 -33.09 22.95
CA CYS A 19 -27.12 -33.14 21.70
C CYS A 19 -27.80 -32.39 20.53
N CYS A 20 -29.14 -32.35 20.51
CA CYS A 20 -29.88 -31.69 19.43
C CYS A 20 -29.93 -30.15 19.58
N GLN A 21 -30.02 -29.63 20.81
CA GLN A 21 -30.00 -28.17 21.06
C GLN A 21 -28.62 -27.54 20.85
N LYS A 22 -27.52 -28.27 21.13
CA LYS A 22 -26.15 -27.76 20.87
C LYS A 22 -25.83 -27.64 19.38
N LYS A 23 -26.40 -28.48 18.51
CA LYS A 23 -26.19 -28.40 17.06
C LYS A 23 -26.96 -27.26 16.39
N ILE A 24 -28.12 -26.88 16.93
CA ILE A 24 -28.92 -25.74 16.44
C ILE A 24 -28.30 -24.39 16.88
N PHE A 25 -27.73 -24.32 18.09
CA PHE A 25 -27.01 -23.12 18.54
C PHE A 25 -25.70 -22.89 17.77
N LEU A 26 -25.01 -23.98 17.36
CA LEU A 26 -23.79 -23.89 16.55
C LEU A 26 -24.06 -23.47 15.09
N LEU A 27 -25.20 -23.85 14.51
CA LEU A 27 -25.60 -23.40 13.16
C LEU A 27 -26.08 -21.94 13.14
N PHE A 28 -26.67 -21.43 14.22
CA PHE A 28 -27.07 -20.02 14.32
C PHE A 28 -25.87 -19.08 14.55
N PHE A 29 -24.82 -19.59 15.21
CA PHE A 29 -23.58 -18.82 15.42
C PHE A 29 -22.72 -18.71 14.15
N LEU A 30 -22.87 -19.63 13.19
CA LEU A 30 -22.12 -19.60 11.93
C LEU A 30 -22.70 -18.65 10.85
N PHE A 31 -23.87 -18.04 11.08
CA PHE A 31 -24.54 -17.23 10.06
C PHE A 31 -24.36 -15.70 10.20
N ILE A 32 -23.75 -15.20 11.29
CA ILE A 32 -23.81 -13.75 11.59
C ILE A 32 -22.47 -13.00 11.45
N ILE A 33 -21.33 -13.68 11.24
CA ILE A 33 -20.05 -12.98 11.10
C ILE A 33 -19.62 -12.94 9.63
N SER A 34 -20.45 -12.32 8.80
CA SER A 34 -20.00 -11.70 7.54
C SER A 34 -19.78 -10.21 7.82
N ILE A 35 -18.80 -9.89 8.66
CA ILE A 35 -18.33 -8.51 8.77
C ILE A 35 -17.61 -8.23 7.45
N ARG A 36 -18.35 -7.63 6.51
CA ARG A 36 -17.75 -6.95 5.38
C ARG A 36 -16.90 -5.84 5.99
N ILE A 37 -15.60 -6.09 6.10
CA ILE A 37 -14.62 -5.02 6.30
C ILE A 37 -14.64 -4.24 4.99
N SER A 38 -15.53 -3.25 4.90
CA SER A 38 -15.46 -2.24 3.86
C SER A 38 -14.26 -1.37 4.20
N ALA A 39 -13.20 -1.48 3.39
CA ALA A 39 -12.15 -0.48 3.38
C ALA A 39 -12.81 0.85 2.99
N GLN A 40 -13.02 1.74 3.95
CA GLN A 40 -13.66 3.04 3.73
C GLN A 40 -12.62 4.02 3.18
N GLY A 41 -12.22 3.78 1.93
CA GLY A 41 -11.62 4.80 1.10
C GLY A 41 -12.73 5.43 0.27
N ASP A 42 -13.36 6.48 0.77
CA ASP A 42 -14.46 7.15 0.03
C ASP A 42 -13.95 7.93 -1.20
N LEU A 43 -12.64 7.95 -1.43
CA LEU A 43 -12.00 8.65 -2.54
C LEU A 43 -11.20 7.70 -3.43
N LEU A 44 -11.59 7.63 -4.71
CA LEU A 44 -10.83 7.01 -5.77
C LEU A 44 -10.00 8.08 -6.49
N ILE A 45 -8.68 7.88 -6.59
CA ILE A 45 -7.78 8.80 -7.30
C ILE A 45 -7.04 8.03 -8.37
N THR A 46 -7.00 8.54 -9.60
CA THR A 46 -6.23 7.94 -10.70
C THR A 46 -5.57 9.03 -11.57
N PRO A 47 -4.30 8.86 -11.98
CA PRO A 47 -3.35 7.82 -11.60
C PRO A 47 -2.79 8.01 -10.18
N HIS A 48 -2.15 6.97 -9.62
CA HIS A 48 -1.49 7.03 -8.31
C HIS A 48 -0.10 7.71 -8.34
N ARG A 49 0.37 8.10 -9.53
CA ARG A 49 1.66 8.76 -9.76
C ARG A 49 1.58 9.57 -11.05
N VAL A 50 2.18 10.75 -11.03
CA VAL A 50 2.23 11.64 -12.20
C VAL A 50 3.69 11.86 -12.62
N VAL A 51 3.97 11.72 -13.92
CA VAL A 51 5.30 11.93 -14.51
C VAL A 51 5.19 12.88 -15.69
N LEU A 52 5.78 14.06 -15.55
CA LEU A 52 5.88 15.08 -16.57
C LEU A 52 7.30 15.06 -17.14
N GLU A 53 7.49 14.41 -18.29
CA GLU A 53 8.77 14.25 -18.97
C GLU A 53 8.65 14.54 -20.48
N GLY A 54 9.79 14.74 -21.16
CA GLY A 54 9.81 15.02 -22.60
C GLY A 54 9.02 16.29 -22.94
N ASN A 55 8.05 16.22 -23.84
CA ASN A 55 7.19 17.35 -24.19
C ASN A 55 5.92 17.44 -23.34
N LYS A 56 5.72 16.54 -22.37
CA LYS A 56 4.51 16.50 -21.53
C LYS A 56 4.55 17.64 -20.50
N GLN A 57 3.64 18.60 -20.66
CA GLN A 57 3.53 19.75 -19.76
C GLN A 57 2.33 19.68 -18.82
N ILE A 58 1.30 18.92 -19.19
CA ILE A 58 0.04 18.82 -18.46
C ILE A 58 -0.30 17.35 -18.23
N GLU A 59 -0.84 17.07 -17.06
CA GLU A 59 -1.42 15.80 -16.65
C GLU A 59 -2.73 16.04 -15.92
N GLU A 60 -3.61 15.05 -15.96
CA GLU A 60 -4.91 15.07 -15.31
C GLU A 60 -4.97 13.94 -14.28
N ILE A 61 -5.42 14.29 -13.07
CA ILE A 61 -5.79 13.33 -12.04
C ILE A 61 -7.30 13.34 -11.94
N MET A 62 -7.93 12.20 -12.14
CA MET A 62 -9.35 11.99 -11.87
C MET A 62 -9.52 11.61 -10.40
N VAL A 63 -10.40 12.33 -9.71
CA VAL A 63 -10.74 12.12 -8.31
C VAL A 63 -12.23 11.87 -8.24
N ALA A 64 -12.66 10.73 -7.71
CA ALA A 64 -14.07 10.37 -7.61
C ALA A 64 -14.46 9.97 -6.20
N ASN A 65 -15.63 10.42 -5.75
CA ASN A 65 -16.20 10.02 -4.48
C ASN A 65 -16.96 8.70 -4.65
N ILE A 66 -16.45 7.62 -4.07
CA ILE A 66 -17.08 6.29 -4.05
C ILE A 66 -17.78 6.00 -2.72
N GLY A 67 -17.81 6.97 -1.81
CA GLY A 67 -18.55 6.94 -0.56
C GLY A 67 -20.02 7.34 -0.73
N LEU A 68 -20.73 7.31 0.39
CA LEU A 68 -22.18 7.59 0.45
C LEU A 68 -22.51 9.04 0.80
N ASP A 69 -21.55 9.81 1.30
CA ASP A 69 -21.71 11.20 1.73
C ASP A 69 -20.94 12.16 0.84
N THR A 70 -21.45 13.39 0.65
CA THR A 70 -20.69 14.47 -0.01
C THR A 70 -19.40 14.77 0.78
N ALA A 71 -18.28 14.78 0.08
CA ALA A 71 -16.95 14.99 0.65
C ALA A 71 -16.31 16.27 0.10
N PHE A 72 -15.59 16.97 0.97
CA PHE A 72 -14.83 18.17 0.63
C PHE A 72 -13.35 17.88 0.77
N TYR A 73 -12.55 18.26 -0.23
CA TYR A 73 -11.09 18.10 -0.20
C TYR A 73 -10.40 19.41 -0.52
N SER A 74 -9.37 19.73 0.26
CA SER A 74 -8.38 20.75 -0.06
C SER A 74 -7.17 20.10 -0.73
N ILE A 75 -6.58 20.81 -1.69
CA ILE A 75 -5.47 20.31 -2.50
C ILE A 75 -4.24 21.21 -2.27
N SER A 76 -3.17 20.64 -1.72
CA SER A 76 -1.90 21.32 -1.48
C SER A 76 -0.72 20.59 -2.14
N LEU A 77 0.45 21.23 -2.15
CA LEU A 77 1.71 20.54 -2.42
C LEU A 77 2.45 20.38 -1.09
N ILE A 78 2.99 19.18 -0.86
CA ILE A 78 3.82 18.86 0.29
C ILE A 78 5.08 18.13 -0.19
N GLU A 79 6.12 18.16 0.64
CA GLU A 79 7.43 17.60 0.29
C GLU A 79 7.74 16.41 1.20
N TYR A 80 8.06 15.27 0.57
CA TYR A 80 8.48 14.07 1.30
C TYR A 80 9.90 13.67 0.89
N ARG A 81 10.69 13.23 1.87
CA ARG A 81 11.88 12.40 1.63
C ARG A 81 11.53 10.93 1.81
N MET A 82 12.20 10.08 1.07
CA MET A 82 12.14 8.63 1.25
C MET A 82 13.26 8.21 2.20
N THR A 83 12.98 7.34 3.15
CA THR A 83 13.99 6.65 3.98
C THR A 83 14.46 5.37 3.29
N ASP A 84 15.53 4.76 3.78
CA ASP A 84 16.10 3.54 3.17
C ASP A 84 15.16 2.32 3.21
N ASP A 85 14.21 2.25 4.12
CA ASP A 85 13.16 1.22 4.12
C ASP A 85 11.98 1.57 3.21
N GLY A 86 12.00 2.76 2.59
CA GLY A 86 10.99 3.25 1.68
C GLY A 86 9.83 3.98 2.34
N SER A 87 9.88 4.22 3.65
CA SER A 87 8.92 5.11 4.33
C SER A 87 9.08 6.55 3.82
N LEU A 88 8.04 7.37 3.99
CA LEU A 88 8.04 8.77 3.57
C LEU A 88 7.95 9.67 4.80
N GLU A 89 8.83 10.66 4.87
CA GLU A 89 8.88 11.64 5.95
C GLU A 89 8.71 13.05 5.39
N GLU A 90 7.80 13.82 6.00
CA GLU A 90 7.53 15.20 5.57
C GLU A 90 8.71 16.10 5.90
N ILE A 91 9.09 16.93 4.94
CA ILE A 91 10.21 17.88 5.07
C ILE A 91 9.80 19.24 4.52
N THR A 92 10.48 20.29 4.98
CA THR A 92 10.27 21.67 4.50
C THR A 92 11.42 22.17 3.65
N GLU A 93 12.60 21.57 3.77
CA GLU A 93 13.82 21.96 3.06
C GLU A 93 14.41 20.77 2.30
N PRO A 94 14.95 20.98 1.08
CA PRO A 94 15.49 19.89 0.28
C PRO A 94 16.81 19.38 0.89
N MET A 95 16.94 18.06 0.95
CA MET A 95 18.22 17.41 1.24
C MET A 95 19.20 17.57 0.06
N PRO A 96 20.52 17.36 0.26
CA PRO A 96 21.48 17.37 -0.83
C PRO A 96 21.06 16.46 -1.99
N GLY A 97 21.00 17.01 -3.21
CA GLY A 97 20.58 16.30 -4.42
C GLY A 97 19.07 16.13 -4.60
N GLN A 98 18.24 16.53 -3.62
CA GLN A 98 16.79 16.56 -3.77
C GLN A 98 16.35 17.87 -4.42
N LYS A 99 15.44 17.79 -5.40
CA LYS A 99 14.87 18.96 -6.07
C LYS A 99 13.35 18.97 -5.90
N PHE A 100 12.79 20.03 -5.34
CA PHE A 100 11.33 20.16 -5.19
C PHE A 100 10.68 20.62 -6.48
N ALA A 101 9.59 19.96 -6.87
CA ALA A 101 8.81 20.34 -8.03
C ALA A 101 7.82 21.49 -7.74
N SER A 102 7.51 21.77 -6.47
CA SER A 102 6.51 22.77 -6.08
C SER A 102 6.70 24.17 -6.67
N PRO A 103 7.92 24.73 -6.85
CA PRO A 103 8.08 26.05 -7.44
C PRO A 103 7.65 26.10 -8.92
N ILE A 104 7.81 24.98 -9.62
CA ILE A 104 7.54 24.83 -11.06
C ILE A 104 6.20 24.18 -11.37
N LEU A 105 5.47 23.69 -10.37
CA LEU A 105 4.15 23.09 -10.55
C LEU A 105 3.01 24.09 -10.37
N ARG A 106 1.97 23.95 -11.17
CA ARG A 106 0.67 24.59 -11.02
C ARG A 106 -0.40 23.53 -11.05
N TYR A 107 -1.45 23.71 -10.27
CA TYR A 107 -2.57 22.79 -10.24
C TYR A 107 -3.88 23.52 -9.97
N PHE A 108 -4.95 22.96 -10.51
CA PHE A 108 -6.31 23.49 -10.41
C PHE A 108 -7.34 22.35 -10.51
N PRO A 109 -8.44 22.39 -9.73
CA PRO A 109 -8.76 23.38 -8.69
C PRO A 109 -7.91 23.21 -7.41
N ARG A 110 -8.07 24.12 -6.44
CA ARG A 110 -7.41 24.06 -5.11
C ARG A 110 -8.25 23.38 -4.04
N SER A 111 -9.54 23.22 -4.32
CA SER A 111 -10.48 22.49 -3.50
C SER A 111 -11.55 21.88 -4.40
N ILE A 112 -12.13 20.78 -3.95
CA ILE A 112 -13.21 20.08 -4.64
C ILE A 112 -14.28 19.69 -3.63
N GLU A 113 -15.53 19.80 -4.06
CA GLU A 113 -16.69 19.19 -3.41
C GLU A 113 -17.14 18.07 -4.34
N LEU A 114 -17.38 16.89 -3.79
CA LEU A 114 -17.79 15.72 -4.55
C LEU A 114 -19.01 15.09 -3.87
N VAL A 115 -20.17 15.11 -4.53
CA VAL A 115 -21.32 14.33 -4.10
C VAL A 115 -21.08 12.82 -4.35
N PRO A 116 -21.88 11.91 -3.79
CA PRO A 116 -21.71 10.47 -4.03
C PRO A 116 -21.70 10.12 -5.52
N ASN A 117 -20.71 9.34 -5.95
CA ASN A 117 -20.44 8.96 -7.35
C ASN A 117 -20.03 10.10 -8.29
N GLU A 118 -19.78 11.30 -7.77
CA GLU A 118 -19.23 12.41 -8.56
C GLU A 118 -17.73 12.22 -8.79
N SER A 119 -17.26 12.67 -9.96
CA SER A 119 -15.84 12.73 -10.28
C SER A 119 -15.45 14.12 -10.75
N GLN A 120 -14.25 14.55 -10.35
CA GLN A 120 -13.66 15.82 -10.71
C GLN A 120 -12.24 15.59 -11.23
N VAL A 121 -11.90 16.32 -12.30
CA VAL A 121 -10.53 16.36 -12.82
C VAL A 121 -9.74 17.47 -12.12
N VAL A 122 -8.55 17.10 -11.64
CA VAL A 122 -7.51 18.01 -11.15
C VAL A 122 -6.39 18.04 -12.17
N ARG A 123 -6.19 19.22 -12.76
CA ARG A 123 -5.13 19.46 -13.75
C ARG A 123 -3.84 19.83 -13.04
N ILE A 124 -2.74 19.22 -13.45
CA ILE A 124 -1.39 19.54 -13.03
C ILE A 124 -0.62 20.02 -14.27
N GLN A 125 0.06 21.14 -14.13
CA GLN A 125 0.88 21.73 -15.19
C GLN A 125 2.28 22.05 -14.65
N VAL A 126 3.31 21.65 -15.38
CA VAL A 126 4.67 22.14 -15.15
C VAL A 126 4.89 23.45 -15.93
N ARG A 127 5.37 24.48 -15.23
CA ARG A 127 5.88 25.73 -15.80
C ARG A 127 7.39 25.65 -15.94
N ARG A 128 7.86 25.21 -17.11
CA ARG A 128 9.28 25.22 -17.43
C ARG A 128 9.77 26.66 -17.58
N ARG A 129 10.82 27.02 -16.87
CA ARG A 129 11.49 28.33 -16.96
C ARG A 129 12.89 28.12 -17.54
N PRO A 130 13.45 29.12 -18.24
CA PRO A 130 14.86 29.08 -18.62
C PRO A 130 15.75 28.89 -17.38
N GLY A 131 16.84 28.14 -17.53
CA GLY A 131 17.81 27.92 -16.45
C GLY A 131 17.42 26.87 -15.40
N LEU A 132 16.37 26.08 -15.64
CA LEU A 132 16.16 24.88 -14.83
C LEU A 132 17.28 23.88 -15.11
N GLU A 133 17.98 23.47 -14.06
CA GLU A 133 18.97 22.42 -14.14
C GLU A 133 18.36 21.09 -14.55
N GLU A 134 19.15 20.27 -15.23
CA GLU A 134 18.76 18.89 -15.49
C GLU A 134 18.61 18.10 -14.19
N GLY A 135 17.68 17.17 -14.20
CA GLY A 135 17.41 16.29 -13.08
C GLY A 135 15.93 15.97 -12.90
N GLU A 136 15.68 15.14 -11.89
CA GLU A 136 14.33 14.79 -11.46
C GLU A 136 13.92 15.67 -10.27
N TYR A 137 12.83 16.41 -10.46
CA TYR A 137 12.17 17.20 -9.43
C TYR A 137 10.95 16.43 -8.92
N ARG A 138 10.74 16.37 -7.60
CA ARG A 138 9.60 15.68 -6.99
C ARG A 138 8.97 16.50 -5.88
N SER A 139 7.65 16.57 -5.91
CA SER A 139 6.78 17.01 -4.82
C SER A 139 5.54 16.11 -4.80
N HIS A 140 4.63 16.29 -3.85
CA HIS A 140 3.44 15.46 -3.73
C HIS A 140 2.19 16.32 -3.70
N LEU A 141 1.23 16.00 -4.56
CA LEU A 141 -0.10 16.60 -4.51
C LEU A 141 -0.87 15.94 -3.38
N TYR A 142 -1.27 16.73 -2.38
CA TYR A 142 -1.92 16.24 -1.18
C TYR A 142 -3.40 16.63 -1.16
N PHE A 143 -4.26 15.61 -1.14
CA PHE A 143 -5.70 15.72 -0.99
C PHE A 143 -6.03 15.52 0.48
N ARG A 144 -6.49 16.56 1.16
CA ARG A 144 -6.86 16.51 2.57
C ARG A 144 -8.35 16.73 2.72
N GLY A 145 -9.04 15.77 3.35
CA GLY A 145 -10.46 15.91 3.69
C GLY A 145 -10.70 17.13 4.57
N VAL A 146 -11.77 17.86 4.30
CA VAL A 146 -12.21 19.01 5.10
C VAL A 146 -13.45 18.57 5.89
N PRO A 147 -13.37 18.45 7.23
CA PRO A 147 -14.52 18.09 8.04
C PRO A 147 -15.66 19.09 7.86
N ARG A 148 -16.90 18.57 7.79
CA ARG A 148 -18.07 19.44 7.86
C ARG A 148 -18.14 20.07 9.24
N GLN A 149 -18.22 21.40 9.28
CA GLN A 149 -18.54 22.12 10.51
C GLN A 149 -20.05 22.01 10.74
N GLU A 150 -20.46 21.23 11.72
CA GLU A 150 -21.85 21.26 12.19
C GLU A 150 -22.11 22.60 12.91
N PRO A 151 -23.30 23.20 12.76
CA PRO A 151 -23.65 24.42 13.49
C PRO A 151 -23.54 24.22 15.00
N LEU A 152 -22.99 25.21 15.71
CA LEU A 152 -22.74 25.22 17.16
C LEU A 152 -24.00 25.09 18.06
N GLY A 153 -25.18 24.79 17.50
CA GLY A 153 -26.45 24.71 18.21
C GLY A 153 -27.06 23.31 18.35
N ARG A 154 -26.40 22.25 17.86
CA ARG A 154 -26.76 20.87 18.22
C ARG A 154 -26.07 20.52 19.54
N GLU A 155 -26.72 20.86 20.64
CA GLU A 155 -26.44 20.21 21.92
C GLU A 155 -26.70 18.71 21.73
N ALA A 156 -25.62 17.91 21.71
CA ALA A 156 -25.79 16.49 22.00
C ALA A 156 -26.40 16.42 23.40
N GLU A 157 -27.45 15.62 23.60
CA GLU A 157 -27.97 15.32 24.94
C GLU A 157 -26.79 14.84 25.79
N ALA A 158 -26.26 15.75 26.61
CA ALA A 158 -25.15 15.47 27.47
C ALA A 158 -25.71 14.68 28.64
N ASP A 159 -25.45 13.37 28.65
CA ASP A 159 -25.58 12.60 29.87
C ASP A 159 -24.61 13.21 30.89
N THR A 160 -25.15 13.94 31.87
CA THR A 160 -24.43 14.85 32.79
C THR A 160 -23.44 14.16 33.74
N THR A 161 -23.12 12.87 33.50
CA THR A 161 -22.30 12.04 34.39
C THR A 161 -20.96 11.58 33.79
N GLY A 162 -20.59 12.01 32.57
CA GLY A 162 -19.31 11.62 31.96
C GLY A 162 -18.67 12.68 31.05
N ILE A 163 -17.33 12.61 30.93
CA ILE A 163 -16.57 13.39 29.95
C ILE A 163 -16.77 12.75 28.57
N GLY A 164 -17.49 13.42 27.67
CA GLY A 164 -17.64 12.99 26.27
C GLY A 164 -16.48 13.50 25.40
N ILE A 165 -15.69 12.58 24.82
CA ILE A 165 -14.66 12.91 23.83
C ILE A 165 -15.19 12.56 22.43
N ARG A 166 -15.20 13.54 21.51
CA ARG A 166 -15.54 13.34 20.10
C ARG A 166 -14.28 13.46 19.25
N LEU A 167 -13.86 12.37 18.62
CA LEU A 167 -12.74 12.33 17.68
C LEU A 167 -13.28 12.33 16.25
N ILE A 168 -12.82 13.28 15.43
CA ILE A 168 -13.16 13.35 14.00
C ILE A 168 -11.87 13.11 13.22
N PRO A 169 -11.69 11.92 12.62
CA PRO A 169 -10.51 11.63 11.81
C PRO A 169 -10.51 12.49 10.54
N ILE A 170 -9.34 12.98 10.15
CA ILE A 170 -9.12 13.69 8.88
C ILE A 170 -8.21 12.85 8.01
N TYR A 171 -8.76 12.28 6.94
CA TYR A 171 -7.99 11.49 5.99
C TYR A 171 -7.29 12.39 4.97
N GLY A 172 -6.11 11.95 4.51
CA GLY A 172 -5.44 12.59 3.39
C GLY A 172 -4.65 11.60 2.54
N ILE A 173 -4.57 11.88 1.24
CA ILE A 173 -3.89 11.05 0.24
C ILE A 173 -2.88 11.92 -0.49
N SER A 174 -1.66 11.41 -0.67
CA SER A 174 -0.60 12.10 -1.40
C SER A 174 -0.26 11.37 -2.70
N ILE A 175 -0.12 12.12 -3.79
CA ILE A 175 0.23 11.62 -5.11
C ILE A 175 1.58 12.20 -5.51
N PRO A 176 2.63 11.39 -5.74
CA PRO A 176 3.92 11.89 -6.21
C PRO A 176 3.77 12.49 -7.61
N VAL A 177 4.20 13.74 -7.75
CA VAL A 177 4.31 14.46 -9.01
C VAL A 177 5.78 14.65 -9.33
N ILE A 178 6.22 13.98 -10.38
CA ILE A 178 7.61 13.95 -10.82
C ILE A 178 7.74 14.75 -12.11
N VAL A 179 8.70 15.67 -12.15
CA VAL A 179 9.07 16.42 -13.35
C VAL A 179 10.50 16.05 -13.72
N ARG A 180 10.71 15.59 -14.96
CA ARG A 180 12.04 15.24 -15.48
C ARG A 180 12.48 16.25 -16.52
N ILE A 181 13.67 16.80 -16.33
CA ILE A 181 14.28 17.79 -17.21
C ILE A 181 15.63 17.25 -17.67
N GLY A 182 15.86 17.25 -18.98
CA GLY A 182 17.08 16.70 -19.60
C GLY A 182 17.02 15.18 -19.83
N ASP A 183 18.16 14.64 -20.27
CA ASP A 183 18.31 13.22 -20.59
C ASP A 183 18.76 12.43 -19.35
N LEU A 184 17.78 11.87 -18.64
CA LEU A 184 18.02 11.20 -17.36
C LEU A 184 18.16 9.68 -17.48
N THR A 185 19.17 9.14 -16.81
CA THR A 185 19.48 7.72 -16.77
C THR A 185 19.14 7.12 -15.42
N ALA A 186 18.78 5.83 -15.40
CA ALA A 186 18.69 5.08 -14.17
C ALA A 186 18.98 3.60 -14.43
N SER A 187 19.64 2.97 -13.48
CA SER A 187 19.79 1.52 -13.36
C SER A 187 19.54 1.11 -11.91
N CYS A 188 19.23 -0.15 -11.69
CA CYS A 188 19.04 -0.69 -10.35
C CYS A 188 19.57 -2.11 -10.30
N THR A 189 20.26 -2.49 -9.23
CA THR A 189 20.72 -3.86 -8.99
C THR A 189 20.19 -4.41 -7.67
N ILE A 190 20.12 -5.74 -7.56
CA ILE A 190 19.70 -6.46 -6.36
C ILE A 190 20.94 -7.03 -5.66
N SER A 191 21.08 -6.79 -4.36
CA SER A 191 22.15 -7.32 -3.50
C SER A 191 21.65 -7.77 -2.13
N ASP A 192 22.56 -8.33 -1.32
CA ASP A 192 22.34 -8.61 0.11
C ASP A 192 21.09 -9.45 0.40
N ILE A 193 20.90 -10.48 -0.41
CA ILE A 193 19.75 -11.37 -0.34
C ILE A 193 19.90 -12.31 0.87
N SER A 194 18.84 -12.39 1.68
CA SER A 194 18.75 -13.26 2.84
C SER A 194 17.30 -13.68 3.09
N LEU A 195 17.12 -14.82 3.76
CA LEU A 195 15.82 -15.33 4.15
C LEU A 195 15.72 -15.39 5.68
N GLU A 196 14.77 -14.65 6.24
CA GLU A 196 14.46 -14.68 7.66
C GLU A 196 13.30 -15.64 7.95
N ARG A 197 13.43 -16.41 9.03
CA ARG A 197 12.41 -17.35 9.49
C ARG A 197 12.13 -17.09 10.96
N ASN A 198 10.89 -16.70 11.26
CA ASN A 198 10.42 -16.50 12.62
C ASN A 198 9.33 -17.55 12.92
N GLU A 199 9.36 -18.15 14.11
CA GLU A 199 8.36 -19.14 14.50
C GLU A 199 6.94 -18.53 14.43
N GLY A 200 6.02 -19.25 13.80
CA GLY A 200 4.63 -18.82 13.66
C GLY A 200 4.37 -17.71 12.62
N GLN A 201 5.38 -17.29 11.85
CA GLN A 201 5.23 -16.28 10.79
C GLN A 201 5.66 -16.84 9.42
N PRO A 202 5.09 -16.32 8.31
CA PRO A 202 5.61 -16.61 6.98
C PRO A 202 7.09 -16.20 6.86
N PRO A 203 7.92 -17.00 6.18
CA PRO A 203 9.32 -16.64 5.95
C PRO A 203 9.40 -15.34 5.14
N THR A 204 10.36 -14.48 5.49
CA THR A 204 10.50 -13.14 4.89
C THR A 204 11.79 -13.08 4.08
N LEU A 205 11.67 -12.79 2.79
CA LEU A 205 12.82 -12.54 1.92
C LEU A 205 13.25 -11.08 2.04
N LYS A 206 14.52 -10.85 2.35
CA LYS A 206 15.14 -9.53 2.47
C LYS A 206 16.23 -9.37 1.42
N PHE A 207 16.32 -8.18 0.85
CA PHE A 207 17.37 -7.79 -0.10
C PHE A 207 17.43 -6.26 -0.23
N VAL A 208 18.46 -5.76 -0.91
CA VAL A 208 18.67 -4.33 -1.15
C VAL A 208 18.58 -4.05 -2.65
N LEU A 209 17.83 -3.00 -3.00
CA LEU A 209 17.86 -2.38 -4.31
C LEU A 209 18.87 -1.24 -4.31
N ASN A 210 19.83 -1.27 -5.24
CA ASN A 210 20.87 -0.26 -5.40
C ASN A 210 20.62 0.53 -6.69
N ARG A 211 20.09 1.75 -6.56
CA ARG A 211 19.81 2.64 -7.68
C ARG A 211 21.03 3.48 -8.03
N GLN A 212 21.33 3.57 -9.32
CA GLN A 212 22.30 4.52 -9.87
C GLN A 212 21.66 5.40 -10.94
N GLY A 213 22.23 6.59 -11.19
CA GLY A 213 21.76 7.54 -12.20
C GLY A 213 20.97 8.73 -11.65
N SER A 214 20.44 9.54 -12.56
CA SER A 214 19.86 10.86 -12.30
C SER A 214 18.32 10.89 -12.22
N LYS A 215 17.64 9.76 -12.45
CA LYS A 215 16.18 9.61 -12.21
C LYS A 215 15.84 8.47 -11.26
N SER A 216 14.61 8.50 -10.74
CA SER A 216 14.07 7.42 -9.93
C SER A 216 13.71 6.20 -10.78
N VAL A 217 13.78 5.02 -10.17
CA VAL A 217 13.23 3.77 -10.73
C VAL A 217 11.88 3.48 -10.10
N TYR A 218 10.97 2.90 -10.88
CA TYR A 218 9.62 2.54 -10.44
C TYR A 218 9.19 1.26 -11.15
N GLY A 219 8.78 0.26 -10.40
CA GLY A 219 8.59 -1.07 -10.96
C GLY A 219 7.93 -2.07 -10.03
N ASP A 220 7.78 -3.29 -10.53
CA ASP A 220 7.25 -4.43 -9.80
C ASP A 220 8.38 -5.39 -9.46
N ILE A 221 8.29 -6.00 -8.27
CA ILE A 221 9.16 -7.08 -7.84
C ILE A 221 8.37 -8.38 -7.90
N SER A 222 8.91 -9.37 -8.60
CA SER A 222 8.42 -10.75 -8.56
C SER A 222 9.47 -11.66 -7.94
N VAL A 223 9.04 -12.54 -7.05
CA VAL A 223 9.87 -13.58 -6.44
C VAL A 223 9.30 -14.93 -6.82
N ASP A 224 10.07 -15.70 -7.57
CA ASP A 224 9.75 -17.08 -7.87
C ASP A 224 10.66 -18.02 -7.09
N TYR A 225 10.10 -19.07 -6.54
CA TYR A 225 10.82 -20.20 -5.98
C TYR A 225 10.98 -21.28 -7.06
N VAL A 226 12.19 -21.82 -7.18
CA VAL A 226 12.50 -22.96 -8.05
C VAL A 226 12.97 -24.11 -7.18
N ASP A 227 12.20 -25.20 -7.17
CA ASP A 227 12.52 -26.39 -6.39
C ASP A 227 13.71 -27.20 -6.97
N ALA A 228 14.08 -28.29 -6.31
CA ALA A 228 15.18 -29.15 -6.76
C ALA A 228 14.89 -29.89 -8.08
N GLN A 229 13.62 -29.98 -8.47
CA GLN A 229 13.14 -30.60 -9.71
C GLN A 229 13.05 -29.58 -10.86
N GLY A 230 13.21 -28.28 -10.56
CA GLY A 230 13.11 -27.18 -11.52
C GLY A 230 11.70 -26.60 -11.66
N THR A 231 10.74 -27.00 -10.83
CA THR A 231 9.39 -26.43 -10.82
C THR A 231 9.45 -25.00 -10.31
N ARG A 232 8.88 -24.08 -11.08
CA ARG A 232 8.86 -22.64 -10.76
C ARG A 232 7.49 -22.23 -10.23
N THR A 233 7.47 -21.60 -9.06
CA THR A 233 6.25 -21.11 -8.42
C THR A 233 6.44 -19.67 -7.94
N ASN A 234 5.51 -18.77 -8.27
CA ASN A 234 5.54 -17.41 -7.73
C ASN A 234 5.15 -17.43 -6.25
N VAL A 235 6.01 -16.88 -5.40
CA VAL A 235 5.86 -16.88 -3.94
C VAL A 235 5.87 -15.48 -3.33
N GLY A 236 6.05 -14.46 -4.17
CA GLY A 236 6.02 -13.06 -3.75
C GLY A 236 5.82 -12.13 -4.94
N LEU A 237 4.99 -11.10 -4.73
CA LEU A 237 4.73 -10.05 -5.70
C LEU A 237 4.54 -8.73 -4.96
N VAL A 238 5.32 -7.72 -5.31
CA VAL A 238 5.17 -6.34 -4.83
C VAL A 238 5.04 -5.43 -6.03
N ARG A 239 3.95 -4.68 -6.11
CA ARG A 239 3.69 -3.78 -7.24
C ARG A 239 3.95 -2.33 -6.88
N GLY A 240 4.38 -1.54 -7.86
CA GLY A 240 4.50 -0.09 -7.74
C GLY A 240 5.57 0.37 -6.75
N LEU A 241 6.71 -0.32 -6.72
CA LEU A 241 7.83 0.00 -5.86
C LEU A 241 8.75 1.04 -6.51
N ALA A 242 9.01 2.13 -5.78
CA ALA A 242 9.93 3.18 -6.20
C ALA A 242 11.28 3.11 -5.44
N VAL A 243 12.37 3.51 -6.10
CA VAL A 243 13.56 4.02 -5.39
C VAL A 243 13.76 5.44 -5.88
N TYR A 244 13.49 6.38 -4.99
CA TYR A 244 13.39 7.80 -5.31
C TYR A 244 14.73 8.52 -5.23
N THR A 245 14.99 9.47 -6.14
CA THR A 245 16.11 10.42 -5.96
C THR A 245 15.89 11.26 -4.69
N PRO A 246 16.96 11.61 -3.94
CA PRO A 246 18.37 11.25 -4.18
C PRO A 246 18.78 9.86 -3.66
N ASN A 247 17.92 9.11 -2.98
CA ASN A 247 18.26 7.81 -2.39
C ASN A 247 18.89 6.88 -3.43
N THR A 248 19.98 6.24 -3.02
CA THR A 248 20.73 5.26 -3.83
C THR A 248 20.41 3.85 -3.41
N VAL A 249 19.76 3.65 -2.26
CA VAL A 249 19.42 2.33 -1.73
C VAL A 249 17.97 2.28 -1.27
N ARG A 250 17.36 1.10 -1.38
CA ARG A 250 16.12 0.76 -0.69
C ARG A 250 16.18 -0.69 -0.19
N LYS A 251 15.98 -0.88 1.11
CA LYS A 251 15.90 -2.17 1.79
C LYS A 251 14.49 -2.73 1.62
N ILE A 252 14.40 -3.96 1.14
CA ILE A 252 13.14 -4.63 0.84
C ILE A 252 12.94 -5.79 1.81
N SER A 253 11.69 -6.00 2.21
CA SER A 253 11.26 -7.14 3.02
C SER A 253 9.92 -7.64 2.50
N ILE A 254 9.88 -8.87 2.01
CA ILE A 254 8.70 -9.48 1.39
C ILE A 254 8.34 -10.75 2.17
N PRO A 255 7.22 -10.78 2.90
CA PRO A 255 6.65 -12.02 3.42
C PRO A 255 6.29 -12.91 2.24
N LEU A 256 6.86 -14.12 2.21
CA LEU A 256 6.62 -15.07 1.14
C LEU A 256 5.38 -15.91 1.42
N THR A 257 4.60 -16.17 0.37
CA THR A 257 3.47 -17.10 0.42
C THR A 257 3.93 -18.45 -0.13
N ALA A 258 4.08 -19.43 0.76
CA ALA A 258 4.38 -20.80 0.36
C ALA A 258 3.07 -21.51 -0.04
N PRO A 259 3.01 -22.19 -1.20
CA PRO A 259 1.99 -23.20 -1.47
C PRO A 259 2.01 -24.29 -0.40
N GLU A 260 0.89 -25.00 -0.21
CA GLU A 260 0.69 -25.98 0.89
C GLU A 260 1.79 -27.06 0.98
N ASP A 261 2.45 -27.39 -0.14
CA ASP A 261 3.49 -28.43 -0.21
C ASP A 261 4.93 -27.89 -0.33
N VAL A 262 5.14 -26.57 -0.28
CA VAL A 262 6.46 -25.97 -0.50
C VAL A 262 7.09 -25.55 0.81
N GLN A 263 8.15 -26.25 1.18
CA GLN A 263 9.10 -25.79 2.19
C GLN A 263 10.31 -25.21 1.49
N PHE A 264 10.67 -23.95 1.78
CA PHE A 264 11.85 -23.29 1.20
C PHE A 264 13.17 -23.83 1.76
N ASN A 265 13.37 -25.14 1.85
CA ASN A 265 14.54 -25.76 2.48
C ASN A 265 15.67 -26.09 1.48
N ARG A 266 15.36 -26.19 0.19
CA ARG A 266 16.30 -26.50 -0.91
C ARG A 266 15.85 -25.73 -2.14
N GLY A 267 16.70 -25.67 -3.17
CA GLY A 267 16.36 -24.93 -4.40
C GLY A 267 16.86 -23.50 -4.37
N LYS A 268 16.20 -22.60 -5.09
CA LYS A 268 16.63 -21.20 -5.23
C LYS A 268 15.44 -20.24 -5.38
N PHE A 269 15.66 -18.98 -5.02
CA PHE A 269 14.76 -17.88 -5.40
C PHE A 269 15.30 -17.19 -6.66
N VAL A 270 14.39 -16.79 -7.54
CA VAL A 270 14.65 -15.91 -8.68
C VAL A 270 13.88 -14.62 -8.44
N ILE A 271 14.62 -13.56 -8.09
CA ILE A 271 14.09 -12.23 -7.80
C ILE A 271 14.25 -11.37 -9.05
N ARG A 272 13.17 -10.73 -9.49
CA ARG A 272 13.20 -9.78 -10.61
C ARG A 272 12.66 -8.45 -10.18
N PHE A 273 13.30 -7.38 -10.64
CA PHE A 273 12.76 -6.04 -10.56
C PHE A 273 12.60 -5.47 -11.96
N THR A 274 11.37 -5.12 -12.32
CA THR A 274 10.99 -4.76 -13.69
C THR A 274 10.23 -3.45 -13.69
N ASP A 275 10.49 -2.58 -14.65
CA ASP A 275 9.73 -1.33 -14.85
C ASP A 275 8.23 -1.61 -14.95
N ALA A 276 7.43 -0.77 -14.30
CA ALA A 276 5.97 -0.89 -14.29
C ALA A 276 5.31 -0.49 -15.63
N ASN A 277 6.06 -0.01 -16.62
CA ASN A 277 5.54 0.31 -17.93
C ASN A 277 5.11 -0.97 -18.69
N GLU A 278 3.79 -1.19 -18.75
CA GLU A 278 3.19 -2.38 -19.37
C GLU A 278 3.49 -2.52 -20.88
N ALA A 279 3.77 -1.42 -21.58
CA ALA A 279 3.97 -1.47 -23.04
C ALA A 279 5.31 -2.11 -23.42
N LYS A 280 6.38 -1.82 -22.66
CA LYS A 280 7.73 -2.37 -22.83
C LYS A 280 8.43 -2.39 -21.47
N PRO A 281 8.09 -3.36 -20.60
CA PRO A 281 8.68 -3.44 -19.27
C PRO A 281 10.18 -3.73 -19.40
N GLN A 282 11.01 -2.80 -18.93
CA GLN A 282 12.46 -2.97 -18.85
C GLN A 282 12.79 -3.80 -17.61
N LEU A 283 13.53 -4.90 -17.76
CA LEU A 283 14.14 -5.58 -16.62
C LEU A 283 15.27 -4.71 -16.06
N PHE A 284 15.17 -4.29 -14.80
CA PHE A 284 16.26 -3.59 -14.13
C PHE A 284 17.34 -4.56 -13.68
N ASP A 285 16.96 -5.63 -12.98
CA ASP A 285 17.87 -6.71 -12.58
C ASP A 285 17.11 -8.02 -12.32
N GLU A 286 17.83 -9.13 -12.44
CA GLU A 286 17.40 -10.47 -12.05
C GLU A 286 18.51 -11.14 -11.23
N LYS A 287 18.15 -11.66 -10.05
CA LYS A 287 19.07 -12.43 -9.21
C LYS A 287 18.51 -13.79 -8.85
N GLU A 288 19.31 -14.79 -9.14
CA GLU A 288 19.16 -16.11 -8.55
C GLU A 288 19.92 -16.18 -7.24
N TRP A 289 19.27 -16.67 -6.20
CA TRP A 289 19.88 -16.90 -4.89
C TRP A 289 19.54 -18.30 -4.43
N ALA A 290 20.55 -19.17 -4.39
CA ALA A 290 20.40 -20.53 -3.89
C ALA A 290 20.15 -20.51 -2.39
N LEU A 291 19.21 -21.33 -1.94
CA LEU A 291 18.99 -21.54 -0.53
C LEU A 291 20.23 -22.24 0.07
N PRO A 292 20.70 -21.80 1.25
CA PRO A 292 21.84 -22.40 1.94
C PRO A 292 21.57 -23.84 2.39
#